data_AF-A0A538AG50-F1
#
_entry.id   AF-A0A538AG50-F1
#
_cell.length_a   1.000
_cell.length_b   1.000
_cell.length_c   1.000
_cell.angle_alpha   90.00
_cell.angle_beta   90.00
_cell.angle_gamma   90.00
#
_symmetry.space_group_name_H-M   'P 1'
#
loop_
_entity.id
_entity.type
_entity.pdbx_description
1 polymer ?
#
loop_
_entity_poly.entity_id
_entity_poly.type
_entity_poly.pdbx_seq_one_letter_code
_entity_poly.pdbx_strand_id
1 'polypeptide(L)'
;VRAYFNKVNDAGGVNGYKLRLIDCDSAYDPTQAHQCTLRLLAQGVLAFVGNNSVSGEEPETKYLTTQGVPIIGGLGVPAEFNSPISYPVVASFVRDGWATGTHSSLLGLKTPAVVLVNLNFIQPAQKALLDSLHKHNIHETSVNLVDITKPDYTDLVIKLRRENPDAVLAGLDPYS
;
A
#
# COMPACT_ATOMS: atom_id res chain seq x y z
N VAL A 1 5.87 7.05 14.55
CA VAL A 1 5.13 6.04 15.35
C VAL A 1 5.49 6.04 16.84
N ARG A 2 6.76 5.83 17.22
CA ARG A 2 7.20 5.70 18.64
C ARG A 2 6.77 6.84 19.57
N ALA A 3 6.81 8.09 19.10
CA ALA A 3 6.36 9.25 19.88
C ALA A 3 4.89 9.18 20.32
N TYR A 4 4.01 8.61 19.48
CA TYR A 4 2.59 8.46 19.82
C TYR A 4 2.39 7.38 20.91
N PHE A 5 3.12 6.27 20.82
CA PHE A 5 3.12 5.23 21.86
C PHE A 5 3.60 5.79 23.21
N ASN A 6 4.68 6.59 23.20
CA ASN A 6 5.17 7.26 24.40
C ASN A 6 4.11 8.21 24.97
N LYS A 7 3.48 9.05 24.15
CA LYS A 7 2.39 9.93 24.59
C LYS A 7 1.23 9.17 25.25
N VAL A 8 0.81 8.04 24.67
CA VAL A 8 -0.24 7.18 25.26
C VAL A 8 0.22 6.62 26.60
N ASN A 9 1.47 6.17 26.69
CA ASN A 9 2.06 5.67 27.92
C ASN A 9 2.16 6.75 29.00
N ASP A 10 2.59 7.97 28.65
CA ASP A 10 2.70 9.10 29.57
C ASP A 10 1.33 9.52 30.11
N ALA A 11 0.27 9.36 29.31
CA ALA A 11 -1.12 9.58 29.72
C ALA A 11 -1.73 8.44 30.58
N GLY A 12 -0.93 7.47 31.01
CA GLY A 12 -1.38 6.36 31.85
C GLY A 12 -1.43 5.00 31.14
N GLY A 13 -1.34 4.96 29.82
CA GLY A 13 -1.48 3.73 29.03
C GLY A 13 -2.95 3.39 28.74
N VAL A 14 -3.20 2.17 28.25
CA VAL A 14 -4.55 1.68 27.96
C VAL A 14 -5.00 0.77 29.10
N ASN A 15 -6.08 1.15 29.80
CA ASN A 15 -6.54 0.44 31.00
C ASN A 15 -5.43 0.25 32.06
N GLY A 16 -4.50 1.20 32.17
CA GLY A 16 -3.34 1.14 33.06
C GLY A 16 -2.14 0.34 32.52
N TYR A 17 -2.26 -0.35 31.39
CA TYR A 17 -1.16 -1.08 30.75
C TYR A 17 -0.37 -0.19 29.80
N LYS A 18 0.97 -0.27 29.89
CA LYS A 18 1.86 0.43 28.95
C LYS A 18 2.02 -0.38 27.67
N LEU A 19 2.06 0.32 26.55
CA LEU A 19 2.33 -0.24 25.23
C LEU A 19 3.83 -0.30 24.99
N ARG A 20 4.33 -1.42 24.47
CA ARG A 20 5.72 -1.57 24.00
C ARG A 20 5.73 -1.79 22.50
N LEU A 21 6.26 -0.81 21.77
CA LEU A 21 6.50 -0.93 20.34
C LEU A 21 7.89 -1.54 20.10
N ILE A 22 7.91 -2.72 19.47
CA ILE A 22 9.09 -3.31 18.86
C ILE A 22 8.91 -3.30 17.34
N ASP A 23 9.98 -3.03 16.62
CA ASP A 23 10.01 -2.87 15.17
C ASP A 23 11.21 -3.60 14.56
N CYS A 24 11.13 -3.82 13.26
CA CYS A 24 12.16 -4.43 12.42
C CYS A 24 12.05 -3.79 11.05
N ASP A 25 13.19 -3.46 10.44
CA ASP A 25 13.24 -2.91 9.09
C ASP A 25 13.23 -4.06 8.09
N SER A 26 12.21 -4.13 7.24
CA SER A 26 12.11 -5.15 6.19
C SER A 26 12.91 -4.80 4.93
N ALA A 27 13.51 -3.61 4.85
CA ALA A 27 14.30 -3.14 3.70
C ALA A 27 13.60 -3.29 2.35
N TYR A 28 12.27 -3.13 2.33
CA TYR A 28 11.39 -3.38 1.19
C TYR A 28 11.52 -4.80 0.55
N ASP A 29 12.12 -5.76 1.26
CA ASP A 29 12.33 -7.13 0.77
C ASP A 29 11.34 -8.11 1.43
N PRO A 30 10.55 -8.88 0.65
CA PRO A 30 9.60 -9.84 1.20
C PRO A 30 10.23 -10.93 2.08
N THR A 31 11.46 -11.35 1.78
CA THR A 31 12.15 -12.39 2.56
C THR A 31 12.54 -11.84 3.92
N GLN A 32 13.12 -10.63 3.97
CA GLN A 32 13.44 -9.94 5.21
C GLN A 32 12.18 -9.58 6.00
N ALA A 33 11.09 -9.18 5.34
CA ALA A 33 9.79 -8.97 5.98
C ALA A 33 9.33 -10.23 6.73
N HIS A 34 9.42 -11.40 6.10
CA HIS A 34 9.08 -12.67 6.74
C HIS A 34 9.98 -12.98 7.94
N GLN A 35 11.30 -12.77 7.82
CA GLN A 35 12.23 -12.95 8.94
C GLN A 35 11.94 -11.99 10.11
N CYS A 36 11.60 -10.73 9.80
CA CYS A 36 11.13 -9.77 10.79
C CYS A 36 9.88 -10.28 11.50
N THR A 37 8.88 -10.77 10.76
CA THR A 37 7.66 -11.33 11.34
C THR A 37 7.96 -12.49 12.28
N LEU A 38 8.77 -13.47 11.86
CA LEU A 38 9.15 -14.61 12.71
C LEU A 38 9.83 -14.15 14.01
N ARG A 39 10.73 -13.18 13.92
CA ARG A 39 11.43 -12.61 15.09
C ARG A 39 10.49 -11.87 16.03
N LEU A 40 9.50 -11.14 15.50
CA LEU A 40 8.51 -10.41 16.29
C LEU A 40 7.54 -11.38 16.97
N LEU A 41 7.07 -12.41 16.26
CA LEU A 41 6.23 -13.47 16.83
C LEU A 41 6.95 -14.23 17.95
N ALA A 42 8.22 -14.56 17.78
CA ALA A 42 9.04 -15.19 18.82
C ALA A 42 9.20 -14.32 20.09
N GLN A 43 9.01 -13.00 19.98
CA GLN A 43 9.01 -12.08 21.12
C GLN A 43 7.62 -11.92 21.77
N GLY A 44 6.60 -12.63 21.31
CA GLY A 44 5.27 -12.65 21.91
C GLY A 44 4.46 -11.37 21.67
N VAL A 45 4.57 -10.77 20.47
CA VAL A 45 3.74 -9.62 20.11
C VAL A 45 2.26 -9.97 20.11
N LEU A 46 1.42 -9.01 20.52
CA LEU A 46 -0.03 -9.18 20.58
C LEU A 46 -0.74 -8.84 19.26
N ALA A 47 -0.12 -8.00 18.44
CA ALA A 47 -0.63 -7.57 17.14
C ALA A 47 0.50 -6.94 16.31
N PHE A 48 0.32 -6.95 14.99
CA PHE A 48 1.10 -6.13 14.06
C PHE A 48 0.33 -4.83 13.80
N VAL A 49 1.02 -3.69 13.82
CA VAL A 49 0.38 -2.37 13.71
C VAL A 49 1.12 -1.50 12.71
N GLY A 50 0.41 -1.04 11.67
CA GLY A 50 0.95 -0.11 10.69
C GLY A 50 2.13 -0.68 9.90
N ASN A 51 1.95 -1.86 9.30
CA ASN A 51 2.87 -2.35 8.28
C ASN A 51 2.98 -1.30 7.17
N ASN A 52 4.20 -1.02 6.70
CA ASN A 52 4.49 0.06 5.75
C ASN A 52 5.41 -0.41 4.61
N SER A 53 5.27 -1.66 4.18
CA SER A 53 6.02 -2.21 3.05
C SER A 53 5.05 -2.96 2.18
N VAL A 54 4.67 -2.38 1.04
CA VAL A 54 3.67 -2.98 0.14
C VAL A 54 4.11 -4.39 -0.32
N SER A 55 5.42 -4.60 -0.51
CA SER A 55 5.99 -5.90 -0.92
C SER A 55 5.89 -6.98 0.17
N GLY A 56 6.03 -6.60 1.44
CA GLY A 56 5.95 -7.52 2.58
C GLY A 56 4.53 -7.70 3.11
N GLU A 57 3.70 -6.66 3.06
CA GLU A 57 2.42 -6.63 3.76
C GLU A 57 1.39 -7.61 3.19
N GLU A 58 1.31 -7.76 1.87
CA GLU A 58 0.39 -8.71 1.22
C GLU A 58 0.63 -10.17 1.65
N PRO A 59 1.86 -10.73 1.56
CA PRO A 59 2.12 -12.08 2.04
C PRO A 59 2.07 -12.21 3.57
N GLU A 60 2.57 -11.21 4.31
CA GLU A 60 2.62 -11.30 5.77
C GLU A 60 1.23 -11.21 6.40
N THR A 61 0.30 -10.45 5.83
CA THR A 61 -1.09 -10.43 6.29
C THR A 61 -1.72 -11.82 6.24
N LYS A 62 -1.46 -12.58 5.16
CA LYS A 62 -1.94 -13.98 5.04
C LYS A 62 -1.27 -14.86 6.09
N TYR A 63 0.04 -14.74 6.26
CA TYR A 63 0.78 -15.52 7.24
C TYR A 63 0.31 -15.24 8.68
N LEU A 64 0.25 -13.98 9.09
CA LEU A 64 -0.25 -13.55 10.40
C LEU A 64 -1.68 -14.01 10.68
N THR A 65 -2.53 -14.02 9.65
CA THR A 65 -3.88 -14.61 9.73
C THR A 65 -3.82 -16.08 10.13
N THR A 66 -2.94 -16.89 9.53
CA THR A 66 -2.76 -18.30 9.92
C THR A 66 -2.18 -18.48 11.32
N GLN A 67 -1.41 -17.51 11.81
CA GLN A 67 -0.84 -17.53 13.16
C GLN A 67 -1.82 -17.01 14.23
N GLY A 68 -3.00 -16.52 13.83
CA GLY A 68 -3.98 -15.96 14.75
C GLY A 68 -3.55 -14.63 15.39
N VAL A 69 -2.64 -13.90 14.74
CA VAL A 69 -2.10 -12.63 15.25
C VAL A 69 -2.78 -11.48 14.52
N PRO A 70 -3.53 -10.61 15.22
CA PRO A 70 -4.23 -9.50 14.60
C PRO A 70 -3.33 -8.51 13.86
N ILE A 71 -3.85 -7.94 12.78
CA ILE A 71 -3.23 -6.86 11.99
C ILE A 71 -4.08 -5.61 12.14
N ILE A 72 -3.48 -4.49 12.51
CA ILE A 72 -4.18 -3.22 12.75
C ILE A 72 -3.58 -2.13 11.85
N GLY A 73 -4.42 -1.59 10.97
CA GLY A 73 -3.99 -0.69 9.90
C GLY A 73 -3.11 -1.39 8.87
N GLY A 74 -2.43 -0.57 8.07
CA GLY A 74 -1.59 -0.97 6.93
C GLY A 74 -1.87 -0.06 5.73
N LEU A 75 -1.46 -0.48 4.55
CA LEU A 75 -1.44 0.34 3.34
C LEU A 75 -2.65 0.16 2.43
N GLY A 76 -3.48 -0.86 2.66
CA GLY A 76 -4.66 -1.12 1.84
C GLY A 76 -4.50 -2.29 0.87
N VAL A 77 -3.55 -3.20 1.12
CA VAL A 77 -3.32 -4.36 0.25
C VAL A 77 -4.52 -5.34 0.30
N PRO A 78 -4.82 -6.06 -0.79
CA PRO A 78 -5.99 -6.94 -0.84
C PRO A 78 -6.08 -7.97 0.29
N ALA A 79 -4.97 -8.50 0.78
CA ALA A 79 -4.96 -9.48 1.87
C ALA A 79 -5.63 -8.94 3.16
N GLU A 80 -5.53 -7.65 3.44
CA GLU A 80 -6.09 -7.06 4.66
C GLU A 80 -7.61 -7.08 4.67
N PHE A 81 -8.24 -6.95 3.49
CA PHE A 81 -9.70 -6.94 3.37
C PHE A 81 -10.30 -8.35 3.27
N ASN A 82 -9.46 -9.37 3.13
CA ASN A 82 -9.86 -10.77 3.08
C ASN A 82 -9.61 -11.51 4.40
N SER A 83 -8.90 -10.90 5.36
CA SER A 83 -8.62 -11.49 6.65
C SER A 83 -9.66 -11.08 7.70
N PRO A 84 -10.25 -12.04 8.45
CA PRO A 84 -11.21 -11.72 9.52
C PRO A 84 -10.55 -11.12 10.77
N ILE A 85 -9.22 -11.14 10.86
CA ILE A 85 -8.45 -10.59 11.99
C ILE A 85 -7.55 -9.42 11.56
N SER A 86 -7.82 -8.87 10.38
CA SER A 86 -7.23 -7.61 9.95
C SER A 86 -8.23 -6.48 10.14
N TYR A 87 -7.74 -5.34 10.60
CA TYR A 87 -8.50 -4.14 10.88
C TYR A 87 -7.90 -2.95 10.11
N PRO A 88 -8.12 -2.85 8.79
CA PRO A 88 -7.59 -1.76 7.97
C PRO A 88 -8.16 -0.42 8.43
N VAL A 89 -7.33 0.62 8.40
CA VAL A 89 -7.73 2.02 8.70
C VAL A 89 -7.70 2.92 7.47
N VAL A 90 -7.48 2.32 6.31
CA VAL A 90 -7.41 2.95 5.00
C VAL A 90 -8.38 2.24 4.04
N ALA A 91 -8.62 2.82 2.87
CA ALA A 91 -9.34 2.15 1.81
C ALA A 91 -8.44 1.11 1.13
N SER A 92 -9.05 0.10 0.50
CA SER A 92 -8.28 -0.84 -0.31
C SER A 92 -7.74 -0.16 -1.56
N PHE A 93 -6.60 -0.61 -2.07
CA PHE A 93 -6.08 -0.12 -3.36
C PHE A 93 -7.08 -0.26 -4.51
N VAL A 94 -7.98 -1.25 -4.45
CA VAL A 94 -9.07 -1.40 -5.41
C VAL A 94 -10.07 -0.25 -5.32
N ARG A 95 -10.47 0.11 -4.10
CA ARG A 95 -11.38 1.22 -3.85
C ARG A 95 -10.72 2.56 -4.20
N ASP A 96 -9.44 2.71 -3.89
CA ASP A 96 -8.68 3.92 -4.23
C ASP A 96 -8.44 4.06 -5.73
N GLY A 97 -8.18 2.96 -6.44
CA GLY A 97 -8.12 2.95 -7.91
C GLY A 97 -9.42 3.46 -8.52
N TRP A 98 -10.56 2.91 -8.08
CA TRP A 98 -11.87 3.38 -8.53
C TRP A 98 -12.11 4.87 -8.23
N ALA A 99 -11.83 5.29 -6.99
CA ALA A 99 -12.01 6.68 -6.55
C ALA A 99 -11.12 7.65 -7.34
N THR A 100 -9.90 7.24 -7.69
CA THR A 100 -8.97 8.02 -8.52
C THR A 100 -9.52 8.22 -9.92
N GLY A 101 -10.11 7.19 -10.54
CA GLY A 101 -10.77 7.33 -11.83
C GLY A 101 -11.99 8.27 -11.78
N THR A 102 -12.79 8.20 -10.72
CA THR A 102 -13.92 9.13 -10.50
C THR A 102 -13.42 10.56 -10.30
N HIS A 103 -12.38 10.75 -9.49
CA HIS A 103 -11.81 12.07 -9.23
C HIS A 103 -11.21 12.70 -10.51
N SER A 104 -10.60 11.89 -11.38
CA SER A 104 -10.12 12.33 -12.69
C SER A 104 -11.21 12.98 -13.54
N SER A 105 -12.46 12.50 -13.44
CA SER A 105 -13.61 13.12 -14.10
C SER A 105 -13.95 14.50 -13.54
N LEU A 106 -13.86 14.67 -12.21
CA LEU A 106 -14.09 15.95 -11.55
C LEU A 106 -13.04 17.01 -11.91
N LEU A 107 -11.82 16.56 -12.23
CA LEU A 107 -10.73 17.41 -12.70
C LEU A 107 -10.82 17.70 -14.22
N GLY A 108 -11.75 17.09 -14.94
CA GLY A 108 -11.93 17.30 -16.38
C GLY A 108 -10.87 16.62 -17.26
N LEU A 109 -10.14 15.64 -16.73
CA LEU A 109 -9.12 14.88 -17.48
C LEU A 109 -9.76 14.11 -18.65
N LYS A 110 -8.97 13.86 -19.69
CA LYS A 110 -9.35 13.21 -20.95
C LYS A 110 -8.39 12.09 -21.32
N THR A 111 -7.10 12.33 -21.21
CA THR A 111 -6.06 11.39 -21.67
C THR A 111 -4.88 11.32 -20.67
N PRO A 112 -5.11 10.83 -19.44
CA PRO A 112 -4.04 10.69 -18.48
C PRO A 112 -3.11 9.53 -18.87
N ALA A 113 -1.85 9.56 -18.46
CA ALA A 113 -1.04 8.35 -18.39
C ALA A 113 -1.17 7.71 -17.00
N VAL A 114 -1.09 6.38 -16.93
CA VAL A 114 -1.12 5.62 -15.68
C VAL A 114 0.26 5.02 -15.40
N VAL A 115 0.77 5.23 -14.19
CA VAL A 115 2.04 4.68 -13.72
C VAL A 115 1.81 3.99 -12.37
N LEU A 116 2.04 2.68 -12.29
CA LEU A 116 1.81 1.89 -11.09
C LEU A 116 3.03 1.06 -10.74
N VAL A 117 3.25 0.79 -9.46
CA VAL A 117 4.26 -0.18 -9.01
C VAL A 117 3.96 -1.58 -9.57
N ASN A 118 5.00 -2.28 -10.03
CA ASN A 118 4.89 -3.63 -10.56
C ASN A 118 4.87 -4.68 -9.45
N LEU A 119 3.66 -4.99 -8.94
CA LEU A 119 3.45 -6.02 -7.93
C LEU A 119 2.47 -7.08 -8.42
N ASN A 120 2.65 -8.32 -7.95
CA ASN A 120 1.82 -9.46 -8.36
C ASN A 120 0.33 -9.30 -7.98
N PHE A 121 -0.01 -8.41 -7.05
CA PHE A 121 -1.37 -8.16 -6.60
C PHE A 121 -1.96 -6.81 -7.07
N ILE A 122 -1.25 -6.03 -7.89
CA ILE A 122 -1.74 -4.69 -8.29
C ILE A 122 -2.84 -4.74 -9.36
N GLN A 123 -2.96 -5.86 -10.08
CA GLN A 123 -3.88 -6.00 -11.21
C GLN A 123 -5.35 -5.65 -10.91
N PRO A 124 -5.96 -6.06 -9.77
CA PRO A 124 -7.32 -5.64 -9.42
C PRO A 124 -7.45 -4.13 -9.21
N ALA A 125 -6.45 -3.47 -8.61
CA ALA A 125 -6.45 -2.02 -8.41
C ALA A 125 -6.28 -1.26 -9.74
N GLN A 126 -5.36 -1.73 -10.60
CA GLN A 126 -5.22 -1.24 -11.96
C GLN A 126 -6.55 -1.34 -12.71
N LYS A 127 -7.19 -2.51 -12.69
CA LYS A 127 -8.47 -2.71 -13.37
C LYS A 127 -9.55 -1.76 -12.86
N ALA A 128 -9.67 -1.60 -11.54
CA ALA A 128 -10.65 -0.70 -10.95
C ALA A 128 -10.44 0.76 -11.34
N LEU A 129 -9.18 1.19 -11.46
CA LEU A 129 -8.83 2.52 -11.98
C LEU A 129 -9.26 2.67 -13.45
N LEU A 130 -8.86 1.75 -14.32
CA LEU A 130 -9.17 1.84 -15.75
C LEU A 130 -10.67 1.75 -16.02
N ASP A 131 -11.37 0.81 -15.38
CA ASP A 131 -12.84 0.69 -15.48
C ASP A 131 -13.54 1.99 -15.07
N SER A 132 -13.05 2.66 -14.01
CA SER A 132 -13.59 3.93 -13.55
C SER A 132 -13.30 5.06 -14.54
N LEU A 133 -12.09 5.17 -15.08
CA LEU A 133 -11.75 6.13 -16.14
C LEU A 133 -12.65 5.95 -17.37
N HIS A 134 -12.76 4.72 -17.87
CA HIS A 134 -13.55 4.40 -19.06
C HIS A 134 -15.03 4.68 -18.85
N LYS A 135 -15.56 4.40 -17.65
CA LYS A 135 -16.94 4.77 -17.27
C LYS A 135 -17.21 6.27 -17.36
N HIS A 136 -16.18 7.10 -17.18
CA HIS A 136 -16.24 8.55 -17.30
C HIS A 136 -15.80 9.09 -18.68
N ASN A 137 -15.68 8.23 -19.69
CA ASN A 137 -15.18 8.54 -21.04
C ASN A 137 -13.76 9.13 -21.06
N ILE A 138 -12.93 8.77 -20.07
CA ILE A 138 -11.51 9.10 -20.00
C ILE A 138 -10.74 7.89 -20.51
N HIS A 139 -9.81 8.08 -21.44
CA HIS A 139 -9.02 6.99 -22.01
C HIS A 139 -7.54 7.30 -21.85
N GLU A 140 -6.86 6.49 -21.07
CA GLU A 140 -5.45 6.67 -20.77
C GLU A 140 -4.56 6.53 -22.01
N THR A 141 -3.47 7.31 -22.09
CA THR A 141 -2.50 7.20 -23.20
C THR A 141 -1.67 5.92 -23.10
N SER A 142 -1.33 5.53 -21.88
CA SER A 142 -0.58 4.33 -21.59
C SER A 142 -0.74 3.90 -20.14
N VAL A 143 -0.48 2.61 -19.88
CA VAL A 143 -0.33 2.04 -18.53
C VAL A 143 1.10 1.52 -18.40
N ASN A 144 1.81 1.97 -17.38
CA ASN A 144 3.22 1.66 -17.17
C ASN A 144 3.41 1.04 -15.79
N LEU A 145 3.87 -0.21 -15.74
CA LEU A 145 4.27 -0.85 -14.51
C LEU A 145 5.77 -0.59 -14.28
N VAL A 146 6.11 -0.09 -13.09
CA VAL A 146 7.48 0.29 -12.75
C VAL A 146 8.03 -0.57 -11.61
N ASP A 147 9.28 -0.98 -11.77
CA ASP A 147 10.07 -1.51 -10.67
C ASP A 147 10.58 -0.34 -9.84
N ILE A 148 10.23 -0.29 -8.56
CA ILE A 148 10.58 0.81 -7.64
C ILE A 148 12.03 0.75 -7.16
N THR A 149 12.71 -0.38 -7.37
CA THR A 149 14.15 -0.49 -7.09
C THR A 149 15.00 0.08 -8.22
N LYS A 150 14.39 0.46 -9.35
CA LYS A 150 15.09 1.05 -10.48
C LYS A 150 15.61 2.45 -10.10
N PRO A 151 16.91 2.74 -10.29
CA PRO A 151 17.50 4.01 -9.87
C PRO A 151 17.15 5.20 -10.80
N ASP A 152 16.63 4.92 -12.00
CA ASP A 152 16.34 5.96 -13.00
C ASP A 152 15.12 5.61 -13.85
N TYR A 153 14.25 6.61 -14.05
CA TYR A 153 13.04 6.53 -14.87
C TYR A 153 13.08 7.46 -16.08
N THR A 154 14.25 7.90 -16.53
CA THR A 154 14.40 8.86 -17.64
C THR A 154 13.71 8.38 -18.90
N ASP A 155 13.83 7.10 -19.24
CA ASP A 155 13.15 6.52 -20.42
C ASP A 155 11.63 6.61 -20.32
N LEU A 156 11.07 6.38 -19.13
CA LEU A 156 9.62 6.52 -18.90
C LEU A 156 9.20 7.98 -19.04
N VAL A 157 9.97 8.92 -18.48
CA VAL A 157 9.68 10.35 -18.63
C VAL A 157 9.74 10.80 -20.10
N ILE A 158 10.72 10.31 -20.87
CA ILE A 158 10.82 10.59 -22.31
C ILE A 158 9.61 10.00 -23.06
N LYS A 159 9.20 8.78 -22.74
CA LYS A 159 8.00 8.14 -23.30
C LYS A 159 6.75 8.98 -23.01
N LEU A 160 6.51 9.32 -21.75
CA LEU A 160 5.35 10.12 -21.34
C LEU A 160 5.33 11.50 -22.01
N ARG A 161 6.49 12.16 -22.16
CA ARG A 161 6.58 13.43 -22.90
C ARG A 161 6.17 13.30 -24.37
N ARG A 162 6.50 12.17 -25.02
CA ARG A 162 6.11 11.91 -26.42
C ARG A 162 4.63 11.58 -26.55
N GLU A 163 4.05 10.89 -25.58
CA GLU A 163 2.62 10.57 -25.53
C GLU A 163 1.75 11.80 -25.23
N ASN A 164 2.34 12.83 -24.61
CA ASN A 164 1.69 14.09 -24.28
C ASN A 164 0.34 13.92 -23.54
N PRO A 165 0.31 13.16 -22.43
CA PRO A 165 -0.89 13.03 -21.61
C PRO A 165 -1.23 14.36 -20.94
N ASP A 166 -2.50 14.56 -20.60
CA ASP A 166 -2.94 15.76 -19.89
C ASP A 166 -2.67 15.71 -18.38
N ALA A 167 -2.41 14.51 -17.84
CA ALA A 167 -2.01 14.25 -16.47
C ALA A 167 -1.25 12.91 -16.35
N VAL A 168 -0.60 12.69 -15.20
CA VAL A 168 -0.05 11.39 -14.82
C VAL A 168 -0.71 10.94 -13.52
N LEU A 169 -1.39 9.80 -13.57
CA LEU A 169 -1.95 9.14 -12.40
C LEU A 169 -0.93 8.13 -11.89
N ALA A 170 -0.37 8.39 -10.70
CA ALA A 170 0.72 7.61 -10.13
C ALA A 170 0.29 6.85 -8.87
N GLY A 171 0.41 5.53 -8.89
CA GLY A 171 0.30 4.65 -7.74
C GLY A 171 1.66 4.05 -7.41
N LEU A 172 2.48 4.82 -6.70
CA LEU A 172 3.85 4.48 -6.34
C LEU A 172 3.97 4.37 -4.82
N ASP A 173 4.91 3.55 -4.34
CA ASP A 173 5.24 3.51 -2.92
C ASP A 173 6.19 4.68 -2.59
N PRO A 174 5.82 5.62 -1.71
CA PRO A 174 6.70 6.72 -1.34
C PRO A 174 7.76 6.33 -0.29
N TYR A 175 7.75 5.09 0.21
CA TYR A 175 8.62 4.61 1.28
C TYR A 175 9.71 3.63 0.82
N SER A 176 9.78 3.37 -0.48
CA SER A 176 10.82 2.56 -1.15
C SER A 176 12.02 3.37 -1.60
#